data_AF-A0A1B8YIQ5-F1
#
_entry.id   AF-A0A1B8YIQ5-F1
#
_cell.length_a   1.000
_cell.length_b   1.000
_cell.length_c   1.000
_cell.angle_alpha   90.00
_cell.angle_beta   90.00
_cell.angle_gamma   90.00
#
_symmetry.space_group_name_H-M   'P 1'
#
loop_
_entity.id
_entity.type
_entity.pdbx_description
1 polymer ?
#
loop_
_entity_poly.entity_id
_entity_poly.type
_entity_poly.pdbx_seq_one_letter_code
_entity_poly.pdbx_strand_id
1 'polypeptide(L)'
;MNDDIYQGIENNPRFKELVEKRGRFAWLLSIITLILYVSFIFLIAFAPEWLGTPLYNDSSITRGIPVGIGLIIISFILTGL
;
A
#
# COMPACT_ATOMS: atom_id res chain seq x y z
N MET A 1 -2.99 9.23 -39.66
CA MET A 1 -3.88 10.42 -39.73
C MET A 1 -4.72 10.50 -38.46
N ASN A 2 -4.03 10.57 -37.32
CA ASN A 2 -4.55 11.00 -36.01
C ASN A 2 -3.41 11.17 -34.98
N ASP A 3 -2.21 10.70 -35.30
CA ASP A 3 -0.99 10.76 -34.46
C ASP A 3 -0.58 12.20 -34.07
N ASP A 4 -0.81 13.18 -34.95
CA ASP A 4 -0.46 14.59 -34.70
C ASP A 4 -1.30 15.23 -33.58
N ILE A 5 -2.54 14.76 -33.37
CA ILE A 5 -3.40 15.26 -32.28
C ILE A 5 -2.92 14.71 -30.92
N TYR A 6 -2.43 13.46 -30.90
CA TYR A 6 -1.85 12.87 -29.68
C TYR A 6 -0.55 13.57 -29.27
N GLN A 7 0.31 13.90 -30.23
CA GLN A 7 1.57 14.62 -29.95
C GLN A 7 1.36 16.07 -29.48
N GLY A 8 0.32 16.75 -29.95
CA GLY A 8 -0.05 18.09 -29.48
C GLY A 8 -0.58 18.11 -28.03
N ILE A 9 -1.22 17.03 -27.58
CA ILE A 9 -1.75 16.88 -26.23
C ILE A 9 -0.66 16.40 -25.25
N GLU A 10 0.25 15.54 -25.70
CA GLU A 10 1.39 15.05 -24.91
C GLU A 10 2.42 16.15 -24.60
N ASN A 11 2.51 17.17 -25.47
CA ASN A 11 3.32 18.37 -25.25
C ASN A 11 2.62 19.45 -24.43
N ASN A 12 1.38 19.22 -23.97
CA ASN A 12 0.71 20.20 -23.11
C ASN A 12 1.37 20.16 -21.71
N PRO A 13 2.09 21.22 -21.30
CA PRO A 13 2.86 21.23 -20.06
C PRO A 13 1.99 20.96 -18.82
N ARG A 14 0.68 21.29 -18.88
CA ARG A 14 -0.27 20.97 -17.80
C ARG A 14 -0.51 19.47 -17.62
N PHE A 15 -0.46 18.68 -18.68
CA PHE A 15 -0.69 17.23 -18.59
C PHE A 15 0.55 16.52 -18.03
N LYS A 16 1.75 16.92 -18.46
CA LYS A 16 3.02 16.47 -17.87
C LYS A 16 3.16 16.88 -16.41
N GLU A 17 2.78 18.11 -16.03
CA GLU A 17 2.80 18.53 -14.62
C GLU A 17 1.85 17.70 -13.74
N LEU A 18 0.65 17.39 -14.25
CA LEU A 18 -0.32 16.56 -13.54
C LEU A 18 0.14 15.10 -13.45
N VAL A 19 0.78 14.57 -14.50
CA VAL A 19 1.34 13.22 -14.53
C VAL A 19 2.60 13.12 -13.66
N GLU A 20 3.48 14.12 -13.61
CA GLU A 20 4.64 14.13 -12.70
C GLU A 20 4.20 14.28 -11.24
N LYS A 21 3.23 15.17 -10.96
CA LYS A 21 2.68 15.31 -9.61
C LYS A 21 1.96 14.03 -9.16
N ARG A 22 1.14 13.41 -10.02
CA ARG A 22 0.51 12.11 -9.73
C ARG A 22 1.52 10.97 -9.70
N GLY A 23 2.54 11.00 -10.55
CA GLY A 23 3.55 9.96 -10.68
C GLY A 23 4.40 9.86 -9.42
N ARG A 24 4.87 11.00 -8.88
CA ARG A 24 5.56 11.02 -7.58
C ARG A 24 4.66 10.56 -6.44
N PHE A 25 3.39 10.94 -6.44
CA PHE A 25 2.43 10.51 -5.43
C PHE A 25 2.18 9.00 -5.50
N ALA A 26 1.90 8.47 -6.69
CA ALA A 26 1.71 7.04 -6.94
C ALA A 26 2.96 6.22 -6.60
N TRP A 27 4.16 6.74 -6.90
CA TRP A 27 5.42 6.07 -6.58
C TRP A 27 5.69 6.06 -5.07
N LEU A 28 5.41 7.17 -4.37
CA LEU A 28 5.45 7.23 -2.90
C LEU A 28 4.49 6.21 -2.29
N LEU A 29 3.23 6.21 -2.72
CA LEU A 29 2.23 5.23 -2.31
C LEU A 29 2.72 3.79 -2.53
N SER A 30 3.25 3.50 -3.72
CA SER A 30 3.75 2.18 -4.08
C SER A 30 4.90 1.74 -3.17
N ILE A 31 5.86 2.62 -2.89
CA ILE A 31 6.96 2.34 -1.95
C ILE A 31 6.43 2.11 -0.54
N ILE A 32 5.51 2.93 -0.06
CA ILE A 32 4.98 2.79 1.30
C ILE A 32 4.21 1.47 1.44
N THR A 33 3.38 1.12 0.47
CA THR A 33 2.68 -0.16 0.43
C THR A 33 3.66 -1.33 0.39
N LEU A 34 4.73 -1.24 -0.40
CA LEU A 34 5.79 -2.25 -0.44
C LEU A 34 6.44 -2.44 0.94
N ILE A 35 6.81 -1.34 1.61
CA ILE A 35 7.43 -1.37 2.95
C ILE A 35 6.47 -1.99 3.97
N LEU A 36 5.19 -1.64 3.93
CA LEU A 36 4.16 -2.21 4.81
C LEU A 36 4.05 -3.73 4.66
N TYR A 37 3.96 -4.22 3.43
CA TYR A 37 3.90 -5.65 3.16
C TYR A 37 5.18 -6.38 3.58
N VAL A 38 6.35 -5.85 3.26
CA VAL A 38 7.62 -6.45 3.67
C VAL A 38 7.73 -6.50 5.19
N SER A 39 7.35 -5.42 5.88
CA SER A 39 7.34 -5.36 7.35
C SER A 39 6.39 -6.38 7.95
N PHE A 40 5.20 -6.58 7.36
CA PHE A 40 4.25 -7.59 7.78
C PHE A 40 4.80 -9.01 7.65
N ILE A 41 5.40 -9.31 6.49
CA ILE A 41 5.99 -10.62 6.21
C ILE A 41 7.12 -10.90 7.22
N PHE A 42 7.96 -9.90 7.51
CA PHE A 42 8.97 -10.00 8.55
C PHE A 42 8.36 -10.26 9.93
N LEU A 43 7.29 -9.56 10.30
CA LEU A 43 6.61 -9.75 11.58
C LEU A 43 6.08 -11.19 11.72
N ILE A 44 5.47 -11.73 10.66
CA ILE A 44 4.99 -13.12 10.62
C ILE A 44 6.16 -14.10 10.68
N ALA A 45 7.27 -13.84 9.97
CA ALA A 45 8.41 -14.73 9.89
C ALA A 45 9.22 -14.80 11.19
N PHE A 46 9.41 -13.66 11.88
CA PHE A 46 10.23 -13.58 13.09
C PHE A 46 9.45 -13.81 14.38
N ALA A 47 8.15 -13.50 14.41
CA ALA A 47 7.33 -13.63 15.62
C ALA A 47 6.03 -14.42 15.39
N PRO A 48 6.07 -15.60 14.74
CA PRO A 48 4.88 -16.41 14.51
C PRO A 48 4.25 -16.89 15.82
N GLU A 49 5.04 -17.16 16.85
CA GLU A 49 4.55 -17.56 18.17
C GLU A 49 3.87 -16.41 18.92
N TRP A 50 4.35 -15.18 18.75
CA TRP A 50 3.70 -14.00 19.34
C TRP A 50 2.35 -13.74 18.69
N LEU A 51 2.26 -13.95 17.37
CA LEU A 51 0.99 -13.97 16.65
C LEU A 51 0.09 -15.11 17.11
N GLY A 52 0.65 -16.32 17.25
CA GLY A 52 -0.05 -17.54 17.63
C GLY A 52 -0.46 -17.60 19.10
N THR A 53 0.03 -16.70 19.95
CA THR A 53 -0.46 -16.61 21.33
C THR A 53 -1.93 -16.18 21.32
N PRO A 54 -2.83 -17.01 21.89
CA PRO A 54 -4.24 -16.65 21.99
C PRO A 54 -4.40 -15.43 22.90
N LEU A 55 -5.25 -14.49 22.50
CA LEU A 55 -5.54 -13.27 23.27
C LEU A 55 -6.32 -13.54 24.56
N TYR A 56 -7.02 -14.68 24.62
CA TYR A 56 -7.84 -15.11 25.76
C TYR A 56 -7.66 -16.62 25.98
N ASN A 57 -7.66 -17.06 27.24
CA ASN A 57 -7.49 -18.46 27.64
C ASN A 57 -8.57 -19.43 27.10
N ASP A 58 -9.64 -18.92 26.49
CA ASP A 58 -10.79 -19.69 25.96
C ASP A 58 -11.14 -19.34 24.50
N SER A 59 -10.28 -18.61 23.77
CA SER A 59 -10.62 -18.14 22.43
C SER A 59 -9.50 -18.39 21.41
N SER A 60 -9.89 -18.93 20.25
CA SER A 60 -9.04 -19.20 19.09
C SER A 60 -8.54 -17.93 18.38
N ILE A 61 -8.79 -16.75 18.92
CA ILE A 61 -8.36 -15.47 18.35
C ILE A 61 -6.92 -15.20 18.76
N THR A 62 -6.02 -15.49 17.83
CA THR A 62 -4.59 -15.20 17.85
C THR A 62 -4.33 -13.70 17.65
N ARG A 63 -3.34 -13.13 18.35
CA ARG A 63 -2.91 -11.71 18.20
C ARG A 63 -2.61 -11.29 16.76
N GLY A 64 -2.32 -12.26 15.89
CA GLY A 64 -2.15 -12.02 14.46
C GLY A 64 -3.34 -11.47 13.73
N ILE A 65 -4.57 -11.79 14.16
CA ILE A 65 -5.79 -11.31 13.49
C ILE A 65 -5.92 -9.78 13.64
N PRO A 66 -5.88 -9.19 14.86
CA PRO A 66 -5.88 -7.73 15.01
C PRO A 66 -4.74 -7.03 14.28
N VAL A 67 -3.53 -7.61 14.29
CA VAL A 67 -2.36 -7.04 13.62
C VAL A 67 -2.57 -7.00 12.10
N GLY A 68 -3.06 -8.10 11.52
CA GLY A 68 -3.41 -8.15 10.09
C GLY A 68 -4.50 -7.16 9.72
N ILE A 69 -5.56 -7.07 10.53
CA ILE A 69 -6.66 -6.10 10.32
C ILE A 69 -6.14 -4.66 10.39
N GLY A 70 -5.29 -4.33 11.36
CA GLY A 70 -4.66 -3.02 11.47
C GLY A 70 -3.87 -2.67 10.20
N LEU A 71 -3.17 -3.65 9.63
CA LEU A 71 -2.40 -3.46 8.40
C LEU A 71 -3.29 -3.23 7.18
N ILE A 72 -4.41 -3.95 7.07
CA ILE A 72 -5.41 -3.74 6.02
C ILE A 72 -5.97 -2.31 6.10
N ILE A 73 -6.35 -1.84 7.30
CA ILE A 73 -6.86 -0.49 7.50
C ILE A 73 -5.82 0.56 7.08
N ILE A 74 -4.56 0.40 7.51
CA ILE A 74 -3.48 1.31 7.12
C ILE A 74 -3.30 1.31 5.61
N SER A 75 -3.29 0.14 4.96
CA SER A 75 -3.16 0.03 3.49
C SER A 75 -4.31 0.73 2.76
N PHE A 76 -5.54 0.64 3.27
CA PHE A 76 -6.71 1.33 2.71
C PHE A 76 -6.62 2.83 2.88
N ILE A 77 -6.21 3.33 4.05
CA ILE A 77 -6.00 4.77 4.28
C ILE A 77 -4.91 5.29 3.33
N LEU A 78 -3.86 4.51 3.13
CA LEU A 78 -2.76 4.92 2.27
C LEU A 78 -3.13 4.91 0.79
N THR A 79 -3.94 3.94 0.34
CA THR A 79 -4.28 3.75 -1.08
C THR A 79 -5.55 4.48 -1.49
N GLY A 80 -6.46 4.73 -0.56
CA GLY A 80 -7.79 5.31 -0.80
C GLY A 80 -7.91 6.81 -0.56
N LEU A 81 -6.89 7.47 0.00
CA LEU A 81 -6.82 8.93 0.18
C LEU A 81 -6.06 9.59 -0.97
#